data_AF-A0A1W9MB32-F1
#
_entry.id   AF-A0A1W9MB32-F1
#
_cell.length_a   1.000
_cell.length_b   1.000
_cell.length_c   1.000
_cell.angle_alpha   90.00
_cell.angle_beta   90.00
_cell.angle_gamma   90.00
#
_symmetry.space_group_name_H-M   'P 1'
#
loop_
_entity.id
_entity.type
_entity.pdbx_description
1 polymer ?
#
loop_
_entity_poly.entity_id
_entity_poly.type
_entity_poly.pdbx_seq_one_letter_code
_entity_poly.pdbx_strand_id
1 'polypeptide(L)'
;MKSKIDRLCEGGYWFGKTSEEVLSCYEQFLNLKFPDDYRTFFLEYGSGSKGGLEIAGYDPIIISDKNIIAKTILEQRDYYFYPKHYLFFSDTSDGGQICFDRNTWQVFEVYKRMPDSLIEKKIAESF
;
A
#
# COMPACT_ATOMS: atom_id res chain seq x y z
N MET A 1 -12.42 -24.20 10.21
CA MET A 1 -11.60 -24.25 8.98
C MET A 1 -10.92 -22.89 8.86
N LYS A 2 -9.60 -22.81 8.73
CA LYS A 2 -8.90 -21.51 8.58
C LYS A 2 -9.31 -20.84 7.27
N SER A 3 -9.57 -19.54 7.28
CA SER A 3 -9.93 -18.77 6.09
C SER A 3 -8.81 -18.80 5.04
N LYS A 4 -9.10 -18.39 3.79
CA LYS A 4 -8.06 -18.23 2.77
C LYS A 4 -6.99 -17.24 3.24
N ILE A 5 -7.41 -16.13 3.85
CA ILE A 5 -6.53 -15.09 4.38
C ILE A 5 -5.70 -15.63 5.54
N ASP A 6 -6.27 -16.44 6.43
CA ASP A 6 -5.53 -17.02 7.56
C ASP A 6 -4.34 -17.87 7.09
N ARG A 7 -4.54 -18.64 6.00
CA ARG A 7 -3.48 -19.45 5.38
C ARG A 7 -2.43 -18.58 4.71
N LEU A 8 -2.85 -17.50 4.04
CA LEU A 8 -1.95 -16.55 3.40
C LEU A 8 -1.12 -15.77 4.43
N CYS A 9 -1.68 -15.46 5.60
CA CYS A 9 -1.02 -14.69 6.66
C CYS A 9 -0.25 -15.54 7.67
N GLU A 10 -0.44 -16.86 7.70
CA GLU A 10 0.28 -17.77 8.59
C GLU A 10 1.80 -17.62 8.48
N GLY A 11 2.49 -17.45 9.61
CA GLY A 11 3.95 -17.26 9.67
C GLY A 11 4.45 -15.86 9.27
N GLY A 12 3.57 -14.89 9.03
CA GLY A 12 3.93 -13.49 8.84
C GLY A 12 4.06 -12.72 10.16
N TYR A 13 4.69 -11.55 10.09
CA TYR A 13 4.75 -10.57 11.17
C TYR A 13 3.70 -9.48 10.92
N TRP A 14 2.74 -9.34 11.83
CA TRP A 14 1.56 -8.48 11.62
C TRP A 14 1.35 -7.53 12.81
N PHE A 15 0.92 -6.31 12.52
CA PHE A 15 0.70 -5.26 13.52
C PHE A 15 -0.66 -5.37 14.22
N GLY A 16 -1.51 -6.28 13.77
CA GLY A 16 -2.64 -6.79 14.55
C GLY A 16 -4.00 -6.25 14.11
N LYS A 17 -4.99 -6.52 14.96
CA LYS A 17 -6.41 -6.36 14.61
C LYS A 17 -6.89 -4.92 14.71
N THR A 18 -7.95 -4.62 13.97
CA THR A 18 -8.68 -3.36 14.07
C THR A 18 -10.18 -3.58 13.97
N SER A 19 -10.98 -2.51 14.04
CA SER A 19 -12.44 -2.57 14.03
C SER A 19 -13.05 -2.16 12.70
N GLU A 20 -14.31 -2.53 12.50
CA GLU A 20 -15.11 -2.14 11.33
C GLU A 20 -15.32 -0.62 11.22
N GLU A 21 -15.36 0.07 12.36
CA GLU A 21 -15.41 1.53 12.39
C GLU A 21 -14.13 2.14 11.81
N VAL A 22 -12.96 1.60 12.19
CA VAL A 22 -11.67 2.07 11.65
C VAL A 22 -11.57 1.77 10.16
N LEU A 23 -11.92 0.55 9.73
CA LEU A 23 -11.96 0.19 8.32
C LEU A 23 -12.87 1.13 7.52
N SER A 24 -14.06 1.44 8.04
CA SER A 24 -14.99 2.38 7.41
C SER A 24 -14.40 3.79 7.28
N CYS A 25 -13.68 4.28 8.29
CA CYS A 25 -12.97 5.56 8.21
C CYS A 25 -11.92 5.55 7.08
N TYR A 26 -11.19 4.46 6.90
CA TYR A 26 -10.19 4.34 5.83
C TYR A 26 -10.84 4.31 4.45
N GLU A 27 -11.89 3.50 4.27
CA GLU A 27 -12.68 3.45 3.04
C GLU A 27 -13.26 4.82 2.67
N GLN A 28 -13.79 5.55 3.65
CA GLN A 28 -14.30 6.91 3.45
C GLN A 28 -13.19 7.89 3.07
N PHE A 29 -12.09 7.88 3.82
CA PHE A 29 -10.96 8.79 3.57
C PHE A 29 -10.34 8.56 2.18
N LEU A 30 -10.16 7.29 1.81
CA LEU A 30 -9.63 6.90 0.52
C LEU A 30 -10.69 6.93 -0.58
N ASN A 31 -11.96 7.23 -0.26
CA ASN A 31 -13.09 7.23 -1.18
C ASN A 31 -13.17 5.96 -2.04
N LEU A 32 -13.16 4.78 -1.39
CA LEU A 32 -13.24 3.46 -2.03
C LEU A 32 -13.88 2.42 -1.11
N LYS A 33 -14.19 1.26 -1.67
CA LYS A 33 -14.51 0.05 -0.91
C LYS A 33 -13.43 -0.99 -1.10
N PHE A 34 -12.91 -1.52 -0.01
CA PHE A 34 -11.89 -2.56 -0.09
C PHE A 34 -12.53 -3.89 -0.49
N PRO A 35 -11.85 -4.73 -1.29
CA PRO A 35 -12.30 -6.09 -1.58
C PRO A 35 -12.41 -6.92 -0.29
N ASP A 36 -13.36 -7.87 -0.23
CA ASP A 36 -13.66 -8.68 0.96
C ASP A 36 -12.43 -9.41 1.54
N ASP A 37 -11.58 -9.95 0.67
CA ASP A 37 -10.32 -10.59 1.05
C ASP A 37 -9.39 -9.60 1.77
N TYR A 38 -9.30 -8.35 1.28
CA TYR A 38 -8.47 -7.32 1.88
C TYR A 38 -9.10 -6.72 3.15
N ARG A 39 -10.44 -6.61 3.21
CA ARG A 39 -11.15 -6.23 4.44
C ARG A 39 -10.86 -7.22 5.57
N THR A 40 -10.91 -8.51 5.26
CA THR A 40 -10.55 -9.58 6.21
C THR A 40 -9.10 -9.44 6.68
N PHE A 41 -8.17 -9.21 5.76
CA PHE A 41 -6.77 -8.94 6.10
C PHE A 41 -6.63 -7.72 7.02
N PHE A 42 -7.25 -6.61 6.65
CA PHE A 42 -7.16 -5.34 7.36
C PHE A 42 -7.70 -5.45 8.79
N LEU A 43 -8.81 -6.17 9.00
CA LEU A 43 -9.42 -6.35 10.32
C LEU A 43 -8.65 -7.33 11.21
N GLU A 44 -8.14 -8.42 10.65
CA GLU A 44 -7.56 -9.52 11.43
C GLU A 44 -6.03 -9.43 11.58
N TYR A 45 -5.36 -8.75 10.65
CA TYR A 45 -3.89 -8.69 10.56
C TYR A 45 -3.37 -7.25 10.47
N GLY A 46 -4.18 -6.32 9.99
CA GLY A 46 -3.84 -4.90 9.93
C GLY A 46 -2.87 -4.59 8.80
N SER A 47 -1.59 -4.56 9.12
CA SER A 47 -0.46 -4.39 8.20
C SER A 47 0.68 -5.30 8.64
N GLY A 48 1.71 -5.47 7.81
CA GLY A 48 2.87 -6.26 8.23
C GLY A 48 3.69 -6.80 7.07
N SER A 49 4.37 -7.93 7.28
CA SER A 49 5.17 -8.56 6.24
C SER A 49 5.23 -10.07 6.35
N LYS A 50 5.42 -10.72 5.20
CA LYS A 50 5.66 -12.16 5.10
C LYS A 50 6.61 -12.46 3.97
N GLY A 51 7.67 -13.21 4.27
CA GLY A 51 8.64 -13.65 3.25
C GLY A 51 9.29 -12.49 2.49
N GLY A 52 9.51 -11.35 3.14
CA GLY A 52 10.09 -10.14 2.52
C GLY A 52 9.09 -9.25 1.77
N LEU A 53 7.83 -9.66 1.63
CA LEU A 53 6.77 -8.83 1.09
C LEU A 53 6.13 -8.02 2.23
N GLU A 54 6.19 -6.69 2.15
CA GLU A 54 5.49 -5.80 3.09
C GLU A 54 4.09 -5.46 2.57
N ILE A 55 3.06 -5.68 3.37
CA ILE A 55 1.68 -5.39 3.01
C ILE A 55 1.20 -4.23 3.87
N ALA A 56 0.95 -3.09 3.21
CA ALA A 56 0.35 -1.93 3.84
C ALA A 56 -1.08 -2.23 4.28
N GLY A 57 -1.55 -1.56 5.33
CA GLY A 57 -2.91 -1.70 5.83
C GLY A 57 -3.16 -0.83 7.04
N TYR A 58 -3.75 -1.40 8.09
CA TYR A 58 -3.91 -0.69 9.35
C TYR A 58 -2.61 -0.71 10.15
N ASP A 59 -2.16 0.46 10.54
CA ASP A 59 -1.12 0.65 11.55
C ASP A 59 -1.61 1.75 12.51
N PRO A 60 -1.67 1.51 13.84
CA PRO A 60 -2.06 2.53 14.81
C PRO A 60 -1.13 3.75 14.80
N ILE A 61 0.10 3.60 14.30
CA ILE A 61 1.04 4.69 14.10
C ILE A 61 0.79 5.28 12.70
N ILE A 62 0.05 6.38 12.65
CA ILE A 62 -0.35 7.03 11.39
C ILE A 62 0.85 7.42 10.51
N ILE A 63 2.01 7.74 11.09
CA ILE A 63 3.21 8.13 10.32
C ILE A 63 4.05 6.94 9.81
N SER A 64 3.61 5.71 10.07
CA SER A 64 4.27 4.49 9.58
C SER A 64 4.14 4.36 8.07
N ASP A 65 5.21 3.96 7.39
CA ASP A 65 5.20 3.61 5.96
C ASP A 65 4.37 2.35 5.66
N LYS A 66 3.95 1.62 6.70
CA LYS A 66 3.04 0.47 6.63
C LYS A 66 1.57 0.85 6.79
N ASN A 67 1.30 2.10 7.20
CA ASN A 67 -0.05 2.65 7.20
C ASN A 67 -0.47 2.97 5.76
N ILE A 68 -1.53 2.35 5.27
CA ILE A 68 -1.93 2.49 3.87
C ILE A 68 -2.33 3.92 3.49
N ILE A 69 -2.89 4.70 4.41
CA ILE A 69 -3.23 6.10 4.17
C ILE A 69 -1.94 6.92 4.04
N ALA A 70 -1.03 6.80 5.01
CA ALA A 70 0.20 7.58 4.98
C ALA A 70 1.08 7.19 3.79
N LYS A 71 1.22 5.90 3.50
CA LYS A 71 1.95 5.41 2.33
C LYS A 71 1.31 5.89 1.03
N THR A 72 -0.01 5.77 0.87
CA THR A 72 -0.71 6.28 -0.33
C THR A 72 -0.52 7.79 -0.49
N ILE A 73 -0.63 8.57 0.59
CA ILE A 73 -0.40 10.02 0.56
C ILE A 73 1.06 10.35 0.24
N LEU A 74 2.03 9.69 0.88
CA LEU A 74 3.46 9.89 0.65
C LEU A 74 3.82 9.58 -0.80
N GLU A 75 3.41 8.43 -1.33
CA GLU A 75 3.70 8.07 -2.71
C GLU A 75 2.98 9.02 -3.70
N GLN A 76 1.74 9.44 -3.43
CA GLN A 76 1.06 10.46 -4.26
C GLN A 76 1.69 11.86 -4.16
N ARG A 77 2.36 12.21 -3.06
CA ARG A 77 2.99 13.53 -2.84
C ARG A 77 4.43 13.58 -3.33
N ASP A 78 5.22 12.55 -3.06
CA ASP A 78 6.62 12.47 -3.44
C ASP A 78 6.78 12.11 -4.92
N TYR A 79 5.79 11.43 -5.50
CA TYR A 79 5.74 11.14 -6.93
C TYR A 79 4.56 11.86 -7.59
N TYR A 80 4.82 13.08 -8.07
CA TYR A 80 3.87 13.94 -8.81
C TYR A 80 3.13 13.26 -9.99
N PHE A 81 3.60 12.10 -10.43
CA PHE A 81 3.04 11.34 -11.55
C PHE A 81 2.15 10.18 -11.14
N TYR A 82 1.97 9.92 -9.84
CA TYR A 82 1.06 8.88 -9.38
C TYR A 82 -0.38 9.34 -9.51
N PRO A 83 -1.21 8.70 -10.35
CA PRO A 83 -2.60 9.07 -10.46
C PRO A 83 -3.32 8.91 -9.13
N LYS A 84 -4.15 9.89 -8.75
CA LYS A 84 -4.92 9.86 -7.50
C LYS A 84 -5.84 8.64 -7.37
N HIS A 85 -6.13 7.96 -8.47
CA HIS A 85 -6.96 6.77 -8.52
C HIS A 85 -6.21 5.47 -8.22
N TYR A 86 -4.89 5.52 -8.01
CA TYR A 86 -4.11 4.36 -7.58
C TYR A 86 -4.06 4.30 -6.06
N LEU A 87 -4.19 3.07 -5.54
CA LEU A 87 -3.93 2.72 -4.16
C LEU A 87 -2.69 1.83 -4.10
N PHE A 88 -1.77 2.18 -3.22
CA PHE A 88 -0.55 1.41 -2.99
C PHE A 88 -0.78 0.30 -1.95
N PHE A 89 -0.25 -0.90 -2.22
CA PHE A 89 -0.35 -2.05 -1.32
C PHE A 89 1.00 -2.54 -0.78
N SER A 90 2.04 -2.56 -1.61
CA SER A 90 3.29 -3.24 -1.27
C SER A 90 4.45 -2.75 -2.11
N ASP A 91 5.64 -2.63 -1.51
CA ASP A 91 6.89 -2.44 -2.25
C ASP A 91 7.41 -3.84 -2.66
N THR A 92 7.97 -3.95 -3.86
CA THR A 92 8.66 -5.16 -4.30
C THR A 92 10.16 -5.06 -4.00
N SER A 93 10.85 -6.20 -3.93
CA SER A 93 12.27 -6.27 -3.57
C SER A 93 13.22 -5.70 -4.62
N ASP A 94 12.75 -5.49 -5.85
CA ASP A 94 13.49 -4.91 -6.98
C ASP A 94 13.17 -3.43 -7.24
N GLY A 95 12.47 -2.77 -6.29
CA GLY A 95 12.15 -1.34 -6.37
C GLY A 95 10.90 -1.00 -7.18
N GLY A 96 10.11 -2.02 -7.55
CA GLY A 96 8.74 -1.87 -8.01
C GLY A 96 7.75 -1.70 -6.85
N GLN A 97 6.50 -1.42 -7.22
CA GLN A 97 5.41 -1.12 -6.31
C GLN A 97 4.13 -1.78 -6.81
N ILE A 98 3.49 -2.58 -5.96
CA ILE A 98 2.20 -3.20 -6.27
C ILE A 98 1.09 -2.19 -5.97
N CYS A 99 0.36 -1.86 -7.01
CA CYS A 99 -0.73 -0.91 -7.00
C CYS A 99 -2.03 -1.52 -7.46
N PHE A 100 -3.12 -0.86 -7.07
CA PHE A 100 -4.46 -1.16 -7.49
C PHE A 100 -5.12 0.08 -8.08
N ASP A 101 -5.65 -0.06 -9.29
CA ASP A 101 -6.36 0.99 -9.97
C ASP A 101 -7.84 0.90 -9.61
N ARG A 102 -8.35 1.93 -8.94
CA ARG A 102 -9.74 1.99 -8.49
C ARG A 102 -10.75 2.14 -9.64
N ASN A 103 -10.31 2.55 -10.83
CA ASN A 103 -11.18 2.67 -12.00
C ASN A 103 -11.36 1.31 -12.70
N THR A 104 -10.30 0.50 -12.76
CA THR A 104 -10.29 -0.76 -13.52
C THR A 104 -10.34 -2.00 -12.65
N TRP A 105 -10.16 -1.86 -11.34
CA TRP A 105 -10.05 -2.95 -10.36
C TRP A 105 -8.91 -3.93 -10.65
N GLN A 106 -7.87 -3.46 -11.35
CA GLN A 106 -6.71 -4.27 -11.67
C GLN A 106 -5.57 -4.03 -10.68
N VAL A 107 -4.87 -5.11 -10.36
CA VAL A 107 -3.60 -5.07 -9.63
C VAL A 107 -2.47 -5.11 -10.66
N PHE A 108 -1.51 -4.21 -10.54
CA PHE A 108 -0.36 -4.10 -11.43
C PHE A 108 0.85 -3.59 -10.65
N GLU A 109 2.02 -3.84 -11.22
CA GLU A 109 3.28 -3.35 -10.69
C GLU A 109 3.70 -2.08 -11.45
N VAL A 110 4.16 -1.08 -10.71
CA VAL A 110 4.79 0.11 -11.29
C VAL A 110 6.18 0.29 -10.72
N TYR A 111 7.11 0.63 -11.60
CA TYR A 111 8.46 0.99 -11.20
C TYR A 111 8.56 2.50 -11.05
N LYS A 112 9.29 2.94 -10.02
CA LYS A 112 9.61 4.35 -9.82
C LYS A 112 10.37 4.88 -11.03
N ARG A 113 9.67 5.57 -11.94
CA ARG A 113 10.31 6.36 -12.99
C ARG A 113 10.60 7.74 -12.42
N MET A 114 11.88 8.10 -12.30
CA MET A 114 12.23 9.49 -11.99
C MET A 114 11.68 10.39 -13.11
N PRO A 115 11.10 11.55 -12.79
CA PRO A 115 10.72 12.52 -13.81
C PRO A 115 11.93 12.88 -14.65
N ASP A 116 11.78 13.03 -15.96
CA ASP A 116 12.89 13.38 -16.86
C ASP A 116 13.61 14.66 -16.38
N SER A 117 12.86 15.63 -15.85
CA SER A 117 13.41 16.87 -15.26
C SER A 117 14.29 16.65 -14.02
N LEU A 118 14.02 15.59 -13.25
CA LEU A 118 14.79 15.21 -12.05
C LEU A 118 15.99 14.35 -12.41
N ILE A 119 15.91 13.59 -13.51
CA ILE A 119 17.04 12.90 -14.13
C ILE A 119 18.03 13.93 -14.67
N GLU A 120 17.56 14.90 -15.46
CA GLU A 120 18.36 16.00 -16.00
C GLU A 120 19.06 16.80 -14.90
N LYS A 121 18.35 17.12 -13.82
CA LYS A 121 18.92 17.82 -12.66
C LYS A 121 20.01 17.01 -11.96
N LYS A 122 19.78 15.71 -11.71
CA LYS A 122 20.81 14.85 -11.08
C LYS A 122 22.02 14.63 -11.97
N ILE A 123 21.83 14.55 -13.29
CA ILE A 123 22.94 14.50 -14.26
C ILE A 123 23.74 15.80 -14.16
N ALA A 124 23.08 16.96 -14.16
CA ALA A 124 23.75 18.26 -14.05
C ALA A 124 24.48 18.47 -12.70
N GLU A 125 24.02 17.86 -11.61
CA GLU A 125 24.67 17.89 -10.29
C GLU A 125 25.83 16.87 -10.13
N SER A 126 26.01 15.97 -11.12
CA SER A 126 27.04 14.93 -11.11
C SER A 126 28.28 15.28 -11.98
N PHE A 127 28.32 16.49 -12.54
CA PHE A 127 29.43 17.09 -13.28
C PHE A 127 29.79 18.46 -12.70
#